data_AF-Q17ZN9-F1
#
_entry.id   AF-Q17ZN9-F1
#
_cell.length_a   1.000
_cell.length_b   1.000
_cell.length_c   1.000
_cell.angle_alpha   90.00
_cell.angle_beta   90.00
_cell.angle_gamma   90.00
#
_symmetry.space_group_name_H-M   'P 1'
#
loop_
_entity.id
_entity.type
_entity.pdbx_description
1 polymer ?
#
loop_
_entity_poly.entity_id
_entity_poly.type
_entity_poly.pdbx_seq_one_letter_code
_entity_poly.pdbx_strand_id
1 'polypeptide(L)'
;MLNYSDAETTKPWYQYHNMIDIFKRSHYETFWLEKQYIDRWSVVQDLVSDRSKNRYHILEGYGPYDEELVKFYSKNIQPQLKNKNFIVFHLQGSHDWYADRFPQSFAKFKTSDLSFSNLHVSNDRDKQIVVDYVNSLYYNDAILNQIFNLFKDKDAIVFYLSDHAQDIFESGPNYGHSCSKAGLEIPFMIYVSGIFKEKHPKKVKLIKNALNKPFMSDDLIHSLLPLVGIHTKDAIESKNLFSPQFDAHRKRIGCYGKMDYNKAEK
;
A
#
# COMPACT_ATOMS: atom_id res chain seq x y z
N MET A 1 0.72 -5.59 9.06
CA MET A 1 -0.06 -4.71 8.16
C MET A 1 -1.55 -5.06 8.13
N LEU A 2 -1.96 -6.28 7.71
CA LEU A 2 -3.39 -6.60 7.51
C LEU A 2 -4.13 -7.16 8.75
N ASN A 3 -3.48 -7.23 9.89
CA ASN A 3 -4.02 -7.68 11.18
C ASN A 3 -3.39 -6.87 12.32
N TYR A 4 -3.78 -7.16 13.56
CA TYR A 4 -3.24 -6.50 14.76
C TYR A 4 -1.85 -6.96 15.20
N SER A 5 -1.14 -7.77 14.41
CA SER A 5 0.22 -8.18 14.78
C SER A 5 1.25 -7.16 14.30
N ASP A 6 2.21 -6.89 15.17
CA ASP A 6 3.32 -5.96 14.98
C ASP A 6 4.57 -6.40 15.76
N ALA A 7 5.63 -5.60 15.72
CA ALA A 7 6.90 -5.91 16.39
C ALA A 7 6.83 -5.98 17.94
N GLU A 8 5.76 -5.46 18.55
CA GLU A 8 5.55 -5.41 20.01
C GLU A 8 4.60 -6.51 20.49
N THR A 9 3.84 -7.12 19.57
CA THR A 9 2.96 -8.24 19.87
C THR A 9 3.72 -9.53 20.19
N THR A 10 3.14 -10.36 21.05
CA THR A 10 3.80 -11.59 21.55
C THR A 10 3.21 -12.88 21.02
N LYS A 11 2.00 -12.84 20.44
CA LYS A 11 1.37 -14.04 19.88
C LYS A 11 1.76 -14.20 18.41
N PRO A 12 1.69 -15.43 17.86
CA PRO A 12 1.80 -15.61 16.41
C PRO A 12 0.75 -14.80 15.64
N TRP A 13 1.14 -14.26 14.49
CA TRP A 13 0.29 -13.36 13.68
C TRP A 13 -1.10 -13.93 13.38
N TYR A 14 -1.20 -15.24 13.16
CA TYR A 14 -2.44 -15.94 12.81
C TYR A 14 -3.43 -16.07 13.99
N GLN A 15 -3.04 -15.67 15.20
CA GLN A 15 -3.95 -15.57 16.34
C GLN A 15 -4.62 -14.19 16.46
N TYR A 16 -4.19 -13.20 15.66
CA TYR A 16 -4.80 -11.88 15.63
C TYR A 16 -5.88 -11.79 14.54
N HIS A 17 -6.98 -11.09 14.84
CA HIS A 17 -7.99 -10.80 13.83
C HIS A 17 -7.41 -9.97 12.69
N ASN A 18 -7.73 -10.36 11.46
CA ASN A 18 -7.34 -9.63 10.25
C ASN A 18 -8.49 -8.73 9.76
N MET A 19 -8.10 -7.71 9.01
CA MET A 19 -8.99 -6.66 8.51
C MET A 19 -10.11 -7.20 7.61
N ILE A 20 -9.84 -8.22 6.78
CA ILE A 20 -10.82 -8.80 5.85
C ILE A 20 -11.97 -9.45 6.62
N ASP A 21 -11.66 -10.27 7.63
CA ASP A 21 -12.68 -10.88 8.47
C ASP A 21 -13.51 -9.85 9.23
N ILE A 22 -12.85 -8.80 9.73
CA ILE A 22 -13.52 -7.74 10.47
C ILE A 22 -14.51 -7.00 9.55
N PHE A 23 -14.11 -6.68 8.31
CA PHE A 23 -15.03 -6.09 7.34
C PHE A 23 -16.20 -7.01 7.00
N LYS A 24 -15.96 -8.31 6.78
CA LYS A 24 -17.02 -9.30 6.55
C LYS A 24 -18.00 -9.37 7.71
N ARG A 25 -17.49 -9.46 8.95
CA ARG A 25 -18.30 -9.47 10.18
C ARG A 25 -19.05 -8.14 10.40
N SER A 26 -18.55 -7.05 9.82
CA SER A 26 -19.21 -5.73 9.83
C SER A 26 -20.18 -5.54 8.65
N HIS A 27 -20.55 -6.62 7.96
CA HIS A 27 -21.50 -6.66 6.84
C HIS A 27 -21.06 -5.91 5.59
N TYR A 28 -19.75 -5.81 5.35
CA TYR A 28 -19.21 -5.35 4.06
C TYR A 28 -19.14 -6.52 3.07
N GLU A 29 -19.51 -6.26 1.82
CA GLU A 29 -19.13 -7.14 0.71
C GLU A 29 -17.62 -6.98 0.49
N THR A 30 -16.88 -8.08 0.46
CA THR A 30 -15.40 -8.05 0.38
C THR A 30 -14.91 -8.60 -0.95
N PHE A 31 -14.05 -7.81 -1.60
CA PHE A 31 -13.46 -8.13 -2.90
C PHE A 31 -11.93 -8.03 -2.80
N TRP A 32 -11.24 -9.03 -3.35
CA TRP A 32 -9.78 -9.00 -3.52
C TRP A 32 -9.43 -9.24 -4.98
N LEU A 33 -8.82 -8.24 -5.61
CA LEU A 33 -8.35 -8.29 -6.98
C LEU A 33 -6.82 -8.41 -6.94
N GLU A 34 -6.32 -9.56 -7.36
CA GLU A 34 -4.91 -9.94 -7.28
C GLU A 34 -4.25 -9.79 -8.64
N LYS A 35 -3.17 -8.99 -8.71
CA LYS A 35 -2.31 -8.89 -9.90
C LYS A 35 -0.96 -9.59 -9.72
N GLN A 36 -0.52 -9.78 -8.48
CA GLN A 36 0.76 -10.40 -8.19
C GLN A 36 0.69 -11.92 -8.38
N TYR A 37 1.73 -12.50 -8.98
CA TYR A 37 1.84 -13.95 -9.06
C TYR A 37 2.04 -14.55 -7.67
N ILE A 38 1.43 -15.70 -7.43
CA ILE A 38 1.70 -16.48 -6.24
C ILE A 38 3.05 -17.17 -6.42
N ASP A 39 4.01 -16.83 -5.59
CA ASP A 39 5.25 -17.57 -5.44
C ASP A 39 5.34 -18.20 -4.03
N ARG A 40 6.51 -18.76 -3.69
CA ARG A 40 6.74 -19.38 -2.38
C ARG A 40 6.67 -18.40 -1.20
N TRP A 41 6.81 -17.09 -1.46
CA TRP A 41 6.77 -16.03 -0.46
C TRP A 41 5.36 -15.44 -0.32
N SER A 42 4.51 -15.61 -1.33
CA SER A 42 3.11 -15.15 -1.33
C SER A 42 2.12 -16.05 -0.56
N VAL A 43 2.55 -17.14 0.08
CA VAL A 43 1.63 -18.09 0.76
C VAL A 43 0.78 -17.41 1.84
N VAL A 44 1.37 -16.51 2.63
CA VAL A 44 0.63 -15.78 3.67
C VAL A 44 -0.38 -14.82 3.04
N GLN A 45 0.01 -14.17 1.95
CA GLN A 45 -0.87 -13.27 1.19
C GLN A 45 -2.05 -14.05 0.60
N ASP A 46 -1.81 -15.24 0.04
CA ASP A 46 -2.84 -16.13 -0.50
C ASP A 46 -3.84 -16.55 0.58
N LEU A 47 -3.36 -16.98 1.76
CA LEU A 47 -4.19 -17.34 2.91
C LEU A 47 -5.05 -16.19 3.43
N VAL A 48 -4.52 -14.96 3.42
CA VAL A 48 -5.26 -13.78 3.88
C VAL A 48 -6.29 -13.35 2.83
N SER A 49 -5.91 -13.30 1.56
CA SER A 49 -6.79 -12.87 0.48
C SER A 49 -7.95 -13.84 0.24
N ASP A 50 -7.75 -15.15 0.43
CA ASP A 50 -8.79 -16.21 0.37
C ASP A 50 -9.92 -16.01 1.38
N ARG A 51 -9.67 -15.22 2.43
CA ARG A 51 -10.72 -14.87 3.41
C ARG A 51 -11.76 -13.92 2.84
N SER A 52 -11.48 -13.25 1.73
CA SER A 52 -12.44 -12.36 1.06
C SER A 52 -13.62 -13.16 0.51
N LYS A 53 -14.81 -12.55 0.46
CA LYS A 53 -15.99 -13.23 -0.07
C LYS A 53 -15.88 -13.47 -1.58
N ASN A 54 -15.27 -12.54 -2.30
CA ASN A 54 -15.01 -12.64 -3.72
C ASN A 54 -13.52 -12.38 -3.97
N ARG A 55 -12.82 -13.34 -4.59
CA ARG A 55 -11.39 -13.26 -4.88
C ARG A 55 -11.14 -13.56 -6.36
N TYR A 56 -10.31 -12.75 -6.99
CA TYR A 56 -10.02 -12.85 -8.42
C TYR A 56 -8.53 -12.71 -8.70
N HIS A 57 -7.98 -13.67 -9.45
CA HIS A 57 -6.61 -13.66 -9.95
C HIS A 57 -6.60 -13.13 -11.38
N ILE A 58 -5.98 -11.96 -11.58
CA ILE A 58 -5.99 -11.21 -12.85
C ILE A 58 -4.59 -11.30 -13.47
N LEU A 59 -4.19 -12.53 -13.79
CA LEU A 59 -2.82 -12.88 -14.24
C LEU A 59 -2.64 -12.69 -15.75
N GLU A 60 -1.59 -13.28 -16.34
CA GLU A 60 -1.17 -13.09 -17.75
C GLU A 60 -2.31 -13.16 -18.78
N GLY A 61 -3.30 -14.03 -18.58
CA GLY A 61 -4.44 -14.18 -19.49
C GLY A 61 -5.30 -12.91 -19.65
N TYR A 62 -5.19 -11.95 -18.72
CA TYR A 62 -5.85 -10.64 -18.81
C TYR A 62 -4.92 -9.57 -19.43
N GLY A 63 -3.61 -9.77 -19.39
CA GLY A 63 -2.59 -8.80 -19.78
C GLY A 63 -1.51 -8.65 -18.69
N PRO A 64 -0.34 -8.09 -19.02
CA PRO A 64 0.80 -8.10 -18.09
C PRO A 64 0.76 -7.01 -17.02
N TYR A 65 0.02 -5.90 -17.23
CA TYR A 65 0.13 -4.70 -16.39
C TYR A 65 -1.04 -4.46 -15.42
N ASP A 66 -0.82 -3.62 -14.42
CA ASP A 66 -1.78 -3.30 -13.35
C ASP A 66 -3.09 -2.63 -13.83
N GLU A 67 -3.12 -2.03 -15.03
CA GLU A 67 -4.36 -1.49 -15.62
C GLU A 67 -5.48 -2.54 -15.77
N GLU A 68 -5.11 -3.82 -15.86
CA GLU A 68 -6.08 -4.92 -15.92
C GLU A 68 -6.94 -5.02 -14.66
N LEU A 69 -6.41 -4.59 -13.50
CA LEU A 69 -7.21 -4.50 -12.28
C LEU A 69 -8.38 -3.53 -12.43
N VAL A 70 -8.15 -2.37 -13.06
CA VAL A 70 -9.15 -1.31 -13.28
C VAL A 70 -10.19 -1.78 -14.31
N LYS A 71 -9.73 -2.40 -15.40
CA LYS A 71 -10.61 -2.96 -16.44
C LYS A 71 -11.48 -4.08 -15.86
N PHE A 72 -10.88 -5.00 -15.10
CA PHE A 72 -11.59 -6.11 -14.47
C PHE A 72 -12.62 -5.61 -13.45
N TYR A 73 -12.24 -4.63 -12.62
CA TYR A 73 -13.16 -4.01 -11.67
C TYR A 73 -14.39 -3.44 -12.36
N SER A 74 -14.20 -2.60 -13.38
CA SER A 74 -15.30 -1.90 -14.06
C SER A 74 -16.26 -2.88 -14.71
N LYS A 75 -15.75 -3.96 -15.31
CA LYS A 75 -16.54 -4.97 -16.00
C LYS A 75 -17.25 -5.92 -15.05
N ASN A 76 -16.55 -6.42 -14.03
CA ASN A 76 -17.02 -7.56 -13.24
C ASN A 76 -17.44 -7.19 -11.83
N ILE A 77 -16.76 -6.24 -11.18
CA ILE A 77 -16.97 -5.94 -9.75
C ILE A 77 -18.00 -4.83 -9.56
N GLN A 78 -17.91 -3.77 -10.35
CA GLN A 78 -18.81 -2.61 -10.25
C GLN A 78 -20.31 -2.98 -10.30
N PRO A 79 -20.78 -3.93 -11.15
CA PRO A 79 -22.18 -4.37 -11.16
C PRO A 79 -22.60 -5.16 -9.90
N GLN A 80 -21.64 -5.68 -9.13
CA GLN A 80 -21.90 -6.53 -7.96
C GLN A 80 -21.89 -5.76 -6.64
N LEU A 81 -21.50 -4.48 -6.65
CA LEU A 81 -21.38 -3.65 -5.45
C LEU A 81 -22.68 -3.62 -4.64
N LYS A 82 -22.53 -3.63 -3.32
CA LYS A 82 -23.60 -3.52 -2.32
C LYS A 82 -23.56 -2.16 -1.63
N ASN A 83 -24.35 -1.99 -0.58
CA ASN A 83 -24.39 -0.76 0.20
C ASN A 83 -23.06 -0.46 0.91
N LYS A 84 -22.33 -1.50 1.33
CA LYS A 84 -21.01 -1.41 1.96
C LYS A 84 -20.06 -2.38 1.28
N ASN A 85 -18.93 -1.88 0.79
CA ASN A 85 -17.93 -2.68 0.07
C ASN A 85 -16.55 -2.38 0.62
N PHE A 86 -15.76 -3.42 0.82
CA PHE A 86 -14.32 -3.33 1.09
C PHE A 86 -13.60 -4.03 -0.05
N ILE A 87 -12.77 -3.28 -0.76
CA ILE A 87 -12.20 -3.69 -2.05
C ILE A 87 -10.70 -3.50 -1.95
N VAL A 88 -9.96 -4.59 -2.15
CA VAL A 88 -8.50 -4.57 -2.21
C VAL A 88 -8.08 -4.73 -3.65
N PHE A 89 -7.31 -3.76 -4.14
CA PHE A 89 -6.52 -3.86 -5.35
C PHE A 89 -5.10 -4.18 -4.91
N HIS A 90 -4.62 -5.40 -5.19
CA HIS A 90 -3.25 -5.80 -4.90
C HIS A 90 -2.44 -5.74 -6.20
N LEU A 91 -1.58 -4.72 -6.28
CA LEU A 91 -0.85 -4.32 -7.47
C LEU A 91 0.48 -5.08 -7.55
N GLN A 92 0.99 -5.30 -8.77
CA GLN A 92 2.40 -5.64 -8.96
C GLN A 92 3.29 -4.43 -8.62
N GLY A 93 2.81 -3.21 -8.90
CA GLY A 93 3.46 -1.97 -8.52
C GLY A 93 4.86 -1.83 -9.12
N SER A 94 5.83 -1.45 -8.29
CA SER A 94 7.23 -1.28 -8.69
C SER A 94 8.12 -2.41 -8.17
N HIS A 95 7.64 -3.65 -8.28
CA HIS A 95 8.42 -4.86 -8.00
C HIS A 95 9.63 -4.99 -8.95
N ASP A 96 10.69 -5.67 -8.49
CA ASP A 96 11.96 -5.83 -9.21
C ASP A 96 11.80 -6.39 -10.64
N TRP A 97 12.77 -6.05 -11.50
CA TRP A 97 12.59 -5.96 -12.97
C TRP A 97 11.62 -4.84 -13.36
N TYR A 98 12.00 -3.61 -13.00
CA TYR A 98 11.13 -2.43 -13.12
C TYR A 98 10.68 -2.14 -14.56
N ALA A 99 11.50 -2.45 -15.57
CA ALA A 99 11.16 -2.29 -16.99
C ALA A 99 9.92 -3.10 -17.41
N ASP A 100 9.64 -4.21 -16.73
CA ASP A 100 8.49 -5.07 -17.00
C ASP A 100 7.22 -4.61 -16.27
N ARG A 101 7.27 -3.48 -15.55
CA ARG A 101 6.14 -2.96 -14.76
C ARG A 101 5.28 -1.97 -15.54
N PHE A 102 5.74 -1.51 -16.69
CA PHE A 102 5.04 -0.49 -17.48
C PHE A 102 5.13 -0.82 -18.97
N PRO A 103 4.10 -0.48 -19.76
CA PRO A 103 4.18 -0.56 -21.22
C PRO A 103 5.15 0.48 -21.78
N GLN A 104 5.67 0.24 -22.98
CA GLN A 104 6.62 1.16 -23.64
C GLN A 104 6.10 2.61 -23.76
N SER A 105 4.79 2.83 -23.84
CA SER A 105 4.17 4.16 -23.85
C SER A 105 4.36 4.95 -22.55
N PHE A 106 4.72 4.28 -21.45
CA PHE A 106 5.05 4.85 -20.16
C PHE A 106 6.56 4.94 -19.87
N ALA A 107 7.42 4.56 -20.83
CA ALA A 107 8.86 4.78 -20.79
C ALA A 107 9.20 6.26 -21.04
N LYS A 108 8.76 7.14 -20.14
CA LYS A 108 8.79 8.60 -20.30
C LYS A 108 10.17 9.19 -20.03
N PHE A 109 10.80 8.78 -18.93
CA PHE A 109 12.08 9.29 -18.47
C PHE A 109 13.22 8.47 -19.07
N LYS A 110 14.35 9.14 -19.30
CA LYS A 110 15.60 8.58 -19.79
C LYS A 110 16.75 8.96 -18.85
N THR A 111 17.91 8.35 -19.07
CA THR A 111 19.12 8.65 -18.29
C THR A 111 19.52 10.13 -18.36
N SER A 112 19.25 10.81 -19.48
CA SER A 112 19.51 12.25 -19.63
C SER A 112 18.61 13.15 -18.78
N ASP A 113 17.48 12.64 -18.28
CA ASP A 113 16.47 13.42 -17.57
C ASP A 113 16.65 13.38 -16.04
N LEU A 114 17.51 12.49 -15.54
CA LEU A 114 17.71 12.25 -14.12
C LEU A 114 19.09 12.69 -13.64
N SER A 115 19.15 13.15 -12.39
CA SER A 115 20.41 13.33 -11.68
C SER A 115 20.74 12.08 -10.89
N PHE A 116 22.01 11.66 -10.94
CA PHE A 116 22.52 10.51 -10.20
C PHE A 116 23.53 10.92 -9.12
N SER A 117 23.69 12.22 -8.85
CA SER A 117 24.76 12.74 -7.98
C SER A 117 24.70 12.24 -6.54
N ASN A 118 23.51 11.84 -6.08
CA ASN A 118 23.27 11.37 -4.72
C ASN A 118 23.10 9.84 -4.65
N LEU A 119 23.41 9.13 -5.72
CA LEU A 119 23.26 7.68 -5.81
C LEU A 119 24.62 7.02 -6.04
N HIS A 120 24.79 5.84 -5.49
CA HIS A 120 26.00 5.02 -5.63
C HIS A 120 26.02 4.19 -6.92
N VAL A 121 25.55 4.78 -8.02
CA VAL A 121 25.57 4.16 -9.36
C VAL A 121 26.98 4.19 -9.94
N SER A 122 27.42 3.09 -10.57
CA SER A 122 28.79 2.95 -11.06
C SER A 122 28.90 2.87 -12.58
N ASN A 123 27.81 2.57 -13.27
CA ASN A 123 27.80 2.34 -14.72
C ASN A 123 26.43 2.67 -15.33
N ASP A 124 26.31 2.57 -16.66
CA ASP A 124 25.06 2.93 -17.36
C ASP A 124 23.92 1.92 -17.13
N ARG A 125 24.22 0.67 -16.77
CA ARG A 125 23.20 -0.30 -16.36
C ARG A 125 22.55 0.13 -15.04
N ASP A 126 23.34 0.56 -14.05
CA ASP A 126 22.80 1.06 -12.78
C ASP A 126 21.90 2.28 -13.01
N LYS A 127 22.33 3.24 -13.84
CA LYS A 127 21.51 4.39 -14.22
C LYS A 127 20.21 3.97 -14.89
N GLN A 128 20.25 2.96 -15.78
CA GLN A 128 19.05 2.45 -16.42
C GLN A 128 18.07 1.82 -15.41
N ILE A 129 18.57 1.11 -14.39
CA ILE A 129 17.74 0.56 -13.31
C ILE A 129 16.99 1.69 -12.58
N VAL A 130 17.68 2.80 -12.26
CA VAL A 130 17.03 3.98 -11.65
C VAL A 130 15.94 4.54 -12.57
N VAL A 131 16.23 4.68 -13.87
CA VAL A 131 15.27 5.18 -14.86
C VAL A 131 14.04 4.29 -14.96
N ASP A 132 14.23 2.97 -15.01
CA ASP A 132 13.14 2.00 -15.09
C ASP A 132 12.28 2.04 -13.83
N TYR A 133 12.89 2.18 -12.64
CA TYR A 133 12.15 2.38 -11.39
C TYR A 133 11.33 3.67 -11.39
N VAL A 134 11.90 4.78 -11.86
CA VAL A 134 11.17 6.05 -11.98
C VAL A 134 10.00 5.95 -12.97
N ASN A 135 10.18 5.26 -14.10
CA ASN A 135 9.10 5.00 -15.05
C ASN A 135 8.02 4.06 -14.48
N SER A 136 8.39 3.06 -13.67
CA SER A 136 7.41 2.19 -13.01
C SER A 136 6.59 2.97 -11.97
N LEU A 137 7.19 3.91 -11.25
CA LEU A 137 6.47 4.83 -10.37
C LEU A 137 5.51 5.74 -11.14
N TYR A 138 5.94 6.27 -12.29
CA TYR A 138 5.08 7.08 -13.17
C TYR A 138 3.87 6.30 -13.71
N TYR A 139 4.06 5.04 -14.10
CA TYR A 139 2.96 4.16 -14.47
C TYR A 139 2.04 3.87 -13.28
N ASN A 140 2.60 3.52 -12.12
CA ASN A 140 1.85 3.27 -10.91
C ASN A 140 0.99 4.47 -10.50
N ASP A 141 1.50 5.71 -10.58
CA ASP A 141 0.72 6.94 -10.36
C ASP A 141 -0.51 7.03 -11.30
N ALA A 142 -0.33 6.73 -12.59
CA ALA A 142 -1.44 6.71 -13.53
C ALA A 142 -2.48 5.62 -13.20
N ILE A 143 -2.06 4.46 -12.70
CA ILE A 143 -2.97 3.41 -12.21
C ILE A 143 -3.73 3.87 -10.97
N LEU A 144 -3.06 4.51 -10.00
CA LEU A 144 -3.73 5.05 -8.82
C LEU A 144 -4.75 6.11 -9.18
N ASN A 145 -4.44 7.00 -10.13
CA ASN A 145 -5.41 7.96 -10.65
C ASN A 145 -6.62 7.26 -11.29
N GLN A 146 -6.41 6.19 -12.06
CA GLN A 146 -7.52 5.40 -12.61
C GLN A 146 -8.37 4.77 -11.50
N ILE A 147 -7.74 4.19 -10.46
CA ILE A 147 -8.44 3.62 -9.29
C ILE A 147 -9.25 4.70 -8.57
N PHE A 148 -8.67 5.87 -8.28
CA PHE A 148 -9.39 6.97 -7.63
C PHE A 148 -10.60 7.42 -8.45
N ASN A 149 -10.48 7.45 -9.78
CA ASN A 149 -11.57 7.80 -10.69
C ASN A 149 -12.72 6.78 -10.67
N LEU A 150 -12.50 5.51 -10.32
CA LEU A 150 -13.57 4.52 -10.13
C LEU A 150 -14.51 4.90 -8.98
N PHE A 151 -14.01 5.65 -7.99
CA PHE A 151 -14.70 5.96 -6.74
C PHE A 151 -15.08 7.45 -6.57
N LYS A 152 -14.74 8.31 -7.55
CA LYS A 152 -14.90 9.77 -7.44
C LYS A 152 -16.34 10.23 -7.15
N ASP A 153 -17.32 9.49 -7.67
CA ASP A 153 -18.76 9.78 -7.55
C ASP A 153 -19.46 8.90 -6.48
N LYS A 154 -18.70 8.33 -5.53
CA LYS A 154 -19.19 7.50 -4.42
C LYS A 154 -18.89 8.15 -3.07
N ASP A 155 -19.58 7.78 -2.00
CA ASP A 155 -19.13 8.08 -0.63
C ASP A 155 -17.96 7.14 -0.29
N ALA A 156 -16.74 7.54 -0.64
CA ALA A 156 -15.59 6.64 -0.69
C ALA A 156 -14.32 7.26 -0.09
N ILE A 157 -13.56 6.40 0.57
CA ILE A 157 -12.20 6.63 1.05
C ILE A 157 -11.32 5.50 0.51
N VAL A 158 -10.16 5.85 -0.04
CA VAL A 158 -9.19 4.91 -0.60
C VAL A 158 -7.86 5.13 0.11
N PHE A 159 -7.30 4.04 0.64
CA PHE A 159 -5.98 4.03 1.24
C PHE A 159 -5.03 3.36 0.26
N TYR A 160 -3.93 4.02 -0.06
CA TYR A 160 -2.83 3.43 -0.81
C TYR A 160 -1.58 3.42 0.06
N LEU A 161 -0.95 2.25 0.16
CA LEU A 161 0.39 2.11 0.70
C LEU A 161 1.13 1.00 -0.04
N SER A 162 2.45 1.16 -0.14
CA SER A 162 3.32 0.04 -0.53
C SER A 162 3.47 -0.92 0.64
N ASP A 163 3.69 -2.21 0.38
CA ASP A 163 3.98 -3.21 1.40
C ASP A 163 5.40 -3.04 1.97
N HIS A 164 6.36 -2.69 1.11
CA HIS A 164 7.71 -2.24 1.46
C HIS A 164 8.27 -1.28 0.39
N ALA A 165 9.48 -0.77 0.60
CA ALA A 165 10.18 0.11 -0.34
C ALA A 165 11.25 -0.64 -1.15
N GLN A 166 11.97 0.08 -1.99
CA GLN A 166 13.17 -0.36 -2.69
C GLN A 166 14.25 0.69 -2.44
N ASP A 167 15.43 0.27 -1.99
CA ASP A 167 16.64 1.10 -2.02
C ASP A 167 17.19 1.01 -3.43
N ILE A 168 17.21 2.11 -4.15
CA ILE A 168 17.63 2.28 -5.54
C ILE A 168 18.97 3.03 -5.54
N PHE A 169 19.97 2.40 -4.94
CA PHE A 169 21.35 2.90 -4.81
C PHE A 169 21.52 4.13 -3.92
N GLU A 170 20.54 4.47 -3.06
CA GLU A 170 20.69 5.57 -2.09
C GLU A 170 21.68 5.20 -0.98
N SER A 171 21.63 3.97 -0.47
CA SER A 171 22.46 3.58 0.70
C SER A 171 23.76 2.88 0.34
N GLY A 172 23.98 2.56 -0.93
CA GLY A 172 25.17 1.85 -1.39
C GLY A 172 25.06 1.34 -2.83
N PRO A 173 26.05 0.58 -3.32
CA PRO A 173 26.14 0.18 -4.73
C PRO A 173 25.15 -0.91 -5.13
N ASN A 174 24.27 -1.34 -4.22
CA ASN A 174 23.25 -2.35 -4.47
C ASN A 174 21.87 -1.69 -4.50
N TYR A 175 20.95 -2.33 -5.21
CA TYR A 175 19.54 -1.96 -5.22
C TYR A 175 18.66 -3.13 -4.74
N GLY A 176 17.47 -2.84 -4.26
CA GLY A 176 16.50 -3.83 -3.81
C GLY A 176 16.06 -3.64 -2.35
N HIS A 177 15.71 -4.74 -1.68
CA HIS A 177 15.38 -4.72 -0.26
C HIS A 177 16.61 -4.41 0.58
N SER A 178 16.51 -3.39 1.42
CA SER A 178 17.60 -2.93 2.28
C SER A 178 17.08 -2.56 3.66
N CYS A 179 17.94 -2.76 4.66
CA CYS A 179 17.72 -2.26 6.02
C CYS A 179 18.28 -0.85 6.17
N SER A 180 17.76 0.06 5.35
CA SER A 180 18.10 1.48 5.29
C SER A 180 16.83 2.33 5.39
N LYS A 181 16.96 3.66 5.48
CA LYS A 181 15.77 4.52 5.41
C LYS A 181 15.09 4.43 4.05
N ALA A 182 15.85 4.48 2.96
CA ALA A 182 15.31 4.30 1.61
C ALA A 182 14.59 2.96 1.43
N GLY A 183 15.11 1.87 2.01
CA GLY A 183 14.48 0.54 1.99
C GLY A 183 13.27 0.36 2.91
N LEU A 184 12.94 1.35 3.76
CA LEU A 184 11.82 1.29 4.71
C LEU A 184 10.74 2.36 4.50
N GLU A 185 11.08 3.50 3.89
CA GLU A 185 10.14 4.59 3.64
C GLU A 185 9.22 4.28 2.46
N ILE A 186 7.92 4.19 2.76
CA ILE A 186 6.88 3.88 1.77
C ILE A 186 5.92 5.06 1.59
N PRO A 187 5.31 5.22 0.41
CA PRO A 187 4.20 6.14 0.26
C PRO A 187 3.00 5.65 1.08
N PHE A 188 2.33 6.57 1.76
CA PHE A 188 1.00 6.35 2.35
C PHE A 188 0.08 7.50 1.97
N MET A 189 -0.94 7.20 1.18
CA MET A 189 -1.88 8.19 0.66
C MET A 189 -3.32 7.83 1.06
N ILE A 190 -4.09 8.87 1.39
CA ILE A 190 -5.53 8.74 1.65
C ILE A 190 -6.26 9.65 0.67
N TYR A 191 -6.93 9.04 -0.29
CA TYR A 191 -7.85 9.71 -1.18
C TYR A 191 -9.26 9.67 -0.58
N VAL A 192 -9.97 10.80 -0.63
CA VAL A 192 -11.40 10.88 -0.27
C VAL A 192 -12.15 11.57 -1.41
N SER A 193 -13.28 10.98 -1.80
CA SER A 193 -14.13 11.50 -2.87
C SER A 193 -14.80 12.84 -2.49
N GLY A 194 -15.42 13.52 -3.47
CA GLY A 194 -16.19 14.75 -3.21
C GLY A 194 -17.33 14.51 -2.22
N ILE A 195 -18.12 13.46 -2.46
CA ILE A 195 -19.25 13.07 -1.59
C ILE A 195 -18.77 12.73 -0.17
N PHE A 196 -17.62 12.05 -0.03
CA PHE A 196 -17.08 11.74 1.29
C PHE A 196 -16.71 13.02 2.05
N LYS A 197 -16.12 14.01 1.36
CA LYS A 197 -15.75 15.29 1.98
C LYS A 197 -16.98 16.03 2.53
N GLU A 198 -18.07 16.04 1.76
CA GLU A 198 -19.33 16.68 2.15
C GLU A 198 -20.00 15.98 3.32
N LYS A 199 -20.08 14.65 3.29
CA LYS A 199 -20.76 13.86 4.33
C LYS A 199 -19.96 13.70 5.62
N HIS A 200 -18.62 13.71 5.54
CA HIS A 200 -17.73 13.38 6.67
C HIS A 200 -16.68 14.45 6.97
N PRO A 201 -17.04 15.74 7.12
CA PRO A 201 -16.06 16.84 7.27
C PRO A 201 -15.16 16.69 8.51
N LYS A 202 -15.67 16.09 9.59
CA LYS A 202 -14.87 15.77 10.79
C LYS A 202 -13.75 14.77 10.47
N LYS A 203 -14.03 13.72 9.68
CA LYS A 203 -13.02 12.73 9.26
C LYS A 203 -11.97 13.36 8.34
N VAL A 204 -12.39 14.22 7.42
CA VAL A 204 -11.46 14.99 6.57
C VAL A 204 -10.51 15.84 7.41
N LYS A 205 -10.99 16.49 8.47
CA LYS A 205 -10.14 17.25 9.39
C LYS A 205 -9.12 16.36 10.10
N LEU A 206 -9.52 15.17 10.54
CA LEU A 206 -8.60 14.19 11.15
C LEU A 206 -7.50 13.76 10.17
N ILE A 207 -7.87 13.44 8.93
CA ILE A 207 -6.91 13.06 7.87
C ILE A 207 -5.91 14.19 7.63
N LYS A 208 -6.39 15.44 7.46
CA LYS A 208 -5.52 16.61 7.26
C LYS A 208 -4.55 16.83 8.42
N ASN A 209 -5.02 16.69 9.65
CA ASN A 209 -4.20 16.85 10.86
C ASN A 209 -3.17 15.74 11.05
N ALA A 210 -3.29 14.62 10.34
CA ALA A 210 -2.37 13.49 10.41
C ALA A 210 -1.20 13.57 9.41
N LEU A 211 -1.24 14.50 8.44
CA LEU A 211 -0.36 14.50 7.26
C LEU A 211 1.14 14.33 7.57
N ASN A 212 1.64 15.02 8.60
CA ASN A 212 3.07 15.02 8.96
C ASN A 212 3.37 14.17 10.19
N LYS A 213 2.40 13.36 10.66
CA LYS A 213 2.62 12.49 11.80
C LYS A 213 3.42 11.26 11.35
N PRO A 214 4.47 10.87 12.08
CA PRO A 214 5.26 9.71 11.72
C PRO A 214 4.49 8.42 12.03
N PHE A 215 4.36 7.53 11.05
CA PHE A 215 3.44 6.38 11.08
C PHE A 215 4.13 5.10 10.59
N MET A 216 3.67 3.95 11.07
CA MET A 216 4.15 2.64 10.60
C MET A 216 2.98 1.83 10.02
N SER A 217 3.25 1.05 8.98
CA SER A 217 2.22 0.25 8.29
C SER A 217 1.67 -0.89 9.15
N ASP A 218 2.35 -1.27 10.23
CA ASP A 218 1.85 -2.22 11.22
C ASP A 218 0.66 -1.66 12.02
N ASP A 219 0.57 -0.33 12.16
CA ASP A 219 -0.52 0.38 12.84
C ASP A 219 -1.74 0.67 11.93
N LEU A 220 -1.70 0.23 10.66
CA LEU A 220 -2.74 0.53 9.66
C LEU A 220 -4.14 0.13 10.15
N ILE A 221 -4.28 -1.08 10.68
CA ILE A 221 -5.58 -1.60 11.13
C ILE A 221 -6.15 -0.83 12.33
N HIS A 222 -5.29 -0.29 13.20
CA HIS A 222 -5.69 0.54 14.33
C HIS A 222 -6.23 1.90 13.88
N SER A 223 -5.79 2.39 12.73
CA SER A 223 -6.17 3.70 12.18
C SER A 223 -7.34 3.62 11.19
N LEU A 224 -7.32 2.63 10.30
CA LEU A 224 -8.27 2.49 9.21
C LEU A 224 -9.68 2.13 9.72
N LEU A 225 -9.79 1.14 10.61
CA LEU A 225 -11.10 0.65 11.07
C LEU A 225 -11.91 1.72 11.81
N PRO A 226 -11.37 2.48 12.79
CA PRO A 226 -12.11 3.56 13.43
C PRO A 226 -12.50 4.67 12.45
N LEU A 227 -11.66 4.96 11.45
CA LEU A 227 -11.97 5.99 10.45
C LEU A 227 -13.20 5.63 9.61
N VAL A 228 -13.45 4.33 9.38
CA VAL A 228 -14.67 3.85 8.71
C VAL A 228 -15.81 3.49 9.69
N GLY A 229 -15.62 3.73 10.99
CA GLY A 229 -16.63 3.54 12.04
C GLY A 229 -16.74 2.10 12.57
N ILE A 230 -15.71 1.28 12.35
CA ILE A 230 -15.61 -0.07 12.92
C ILE A 230 -14.73 -0.01 14.16
N HIS A 231 -15.26 -0.47 15.30
CA HIS A 231 -14.55 -0.52 16.56
C HIS A 231 -14.42 -1.97 17.02
N THR A 232 -13.22 -2.36 17.46
CA THR A 232 -12.91 -3.70 17.94
C THR A 232 -12.28 -3.62 19.34
N LYS A 233 -12.29 -4.73 20.07
CA LYS A 233 -11.62 -4.82 21.38
C LYS A 233 -10.09 -4.85 21.28
N ASP A 234 -9.57 -5.18 20.11
CA ASP A 234 -8.13 -5.29 19.84
C ASP A 234 -7.52 -3.93 19.44
N ALA A 235 -8.34 -2.88 19.23
CA ALA A 235 -7.88 -1.56 18.85
C ALA A 235 -7.13 -0.87 20.00
N ILE A 236 -5.96 -0.31 19.69
CA ILE A 236 -5.11 0.44 20.61
C ILE A 236 -5.09 1.90 20.15
N GLU A 237 -5.63 2.82 20.96
CA GLU A 237 -5.79 4.23 20.58
C GLU A 237 -4.45 4.95 20.38
N SER A 238 -3.39 4.56 21.09
CA SER A 238 -2.06 5.13 20.88
C SER A 238 -1.44 4.76 19.52
N LYS A 239 -1.97 3.74 18.84
CA LYS A 239 -1.58 3.32 17.48
C LYS A 239 -2.51 3.85 16.39
N ASN A 240 -3.61 4.50 16.77
CA ASN A 240 -4.53 5.11 15.82
C ASN A 240 -4.05 6.51 15.41
N LEU A 241 -3.55 6.66 14.19
CA LEU A 241 -3.02 7.90 13.61
C LEU A 241 -3.95 9.12 13.76
N PHE A 242 -5.26 8.86 13.75
CA PHE A 242 -6.31 9.88 13.83
C PHE A 242 -6.79 10.16 15.26
N SER A 243 -6.31 9.39 16.24
CA SER A 243 -6.64 9.56 17.64
C SER A 243 -5.89 10.75 18.25
N PRO A 244 -6.52 11.49 19.19
CA PRO A 244 -5.77 12.42 20.04
C PRO A 244 -4.75 11.72 20.94
N GLN A 245 -4.88 10.40 21.15
CA GLN A 245 -3.95 9.61 21.97
C GLN A 245 -2.77 9.04 21.17
N PHE A 246 -2.70 9.31 19.85
CA PHE A 246 -1.64 8.78 18.98
C PHE A 246 -0.25 9.10 19.52
N ASP A 247 0.57 8.07 19.71
CA ASP A 247 1.93 8.21 20.20
C ASP A 247 2.91 8.40 19.03
N ALA A 248 3.18 9.68 18.71
CA ALA A 248 4.17 10.03 17.69
C ALA A 248 5.61 9.64 18.08
N HIS A 249 5.87 9.36 19.36
CA HIS A 249 7.18 9.01 19.91
C HIS A 249 7.42 7.50 19.99
N ARG A 250 6.44 6.67 19.58
CA ARG A 250 6.59 5.21 19.47
C ARG A 250 7.89 4.87 18.73
N LYS A 251 8.66 3.93 19.29
CA LYS A 251 9.87 3.42 18.64
C LYS A 251 9.49 2.68 17.37
N ARG A 252 10.19 2.95 16.28
CA ARG A 252 9.90 2.39 14.96
C ARG A 252 10.89 1.30 14.64
N ILE A 253 10.58 0.10 15.14
CA ILE A 253 11.50 -1.03 15.05
C ILE A 253 11.24 -1.79 13.74
N GLY A 254 12.19 -1.71 12.81
CA GLY A 254 12.18 -2.42 11.53
C GLY A 254 13.20 -3.56 11.49
N CYS A 255 13.32 -4.20 10.32
CA CYS A 255 14.40 -5.16 10.03
C CYS A 255 14.48 -6.34 11.01
N TYR A 256 13.35 -6.97 11.30
CA TYR A 256 13.26 -8.10 12.24
C TYR A 256 13.82 -7.77 13.62
N GLY A 257 13.57 -6.55 14.11
CA GLY A 257 14.04 -6.10 15.43
C GLY A 257 15.43 -5.45 15.43
N LYS A 258 16.12 -5.40 14.29
CA LYS A 258 17.53 -4.98 14.24
C LYS A 258 17.74 -3.48 14.09
N MET A 259 16.71 -2.72 13.72
CA MET A 259 16.85 -1.30 13.39
C MET A 259 15.78 -0.46 14.09
N ASP A 260 16.20 0.56 14.85
CA ASP A 260 15.31 1.64 15.29
C ASP A 260 15.38 2.75 14.23
N TYR A 261 14.36 2.84 13.38
CA TYR A 261 14.30 3.80 12.27
C TYR A 261 14.49 5.25 12.74
N ASN A 262 14.03 5.59 13.95
CA ASN A 262 14.17 6.93 14.50
C ASN A 262 15.63 7.31 14.79
N LYS A 263 16.51 6.32 14.94
CA LYS A 263 17.95 6.49 15.23
C LYS A 263 18.85 6.19 14.03
N ALA A 264 18.28 5.68 12.95
CA ALA A 264 19.06 5.37 11.75
C ALA A 264 19.61 6.64 11.10
N GLU A 265 20.82 6.55 10.56
CA GLU A 265 21.42 7.59 9.75
C GLU A 265 20.61 7.81 8.46
N LYS A 266 20.76 8.99 7.85
CA LYS A 266 20.13 9.30 6.57
C LYS A 266 21.01 8.84 5.44
#